data_AF-A0A934K511-F1
#
_entry.id   AF-A0A934K511-F1
#
_cell.length_a   1.000
_cell.length_b   1.000
_cell.length_c   1.000
_cell.angle_alpha   90.00
_cell.angle_beta   90.00
_cell.angle_gamma   90.00
#
_symmetry.space_group_name_H-M   'P 1'
#
loop_
_entity.id
_entity.type
_entity.pdbx_description
1 polymer ?
#
loop_
_entity_poly.entity_id
_entity_poly.type
_entity_poly.pdbx_seq_one_letter_code
_entity_poly.pdbx_strand_id
1 'polypeptide(L)'
;MNARLRAVAAAIPEDAGSVADVGAGDGQLARHLSASGRRVVASERLPGPFQRLRESSPSLDCRLGDGLSVLRPAEVECVVMAGMGGCTIAGVLRASLAASPGLVSALRCLVLQPQQSAGELVEWLRAAGFRYLASAEASDRGRSYTVLVVQPPA
;
A
#
# COMPACT_ATOMS: atom_id res chain seq x y z
N MET A 1 1.54 -17.05 -2.13
CA MET A 1 2.12 -15.68 -2.21
C MET A 1 3.54 -15.77 -2.74
N ASN A 2 3.92 -14.97 -3.75
CA ASN A 2 5.26 -14.98 -4.33
C ASN A 2 6.31 -14.28 -3.44
N ALA A 3 7.60 -14.34 -3.81
CA ALA A 3 8.68 -13.76 -3.01
C ALA A 3 8.52 -12.24 -2.82
N ARG A 4 8.10 -11.54 -3.88
CA ARG A 4 7.82 -10.10 -3.85
C ARG A 4 6.76 -9.73 -2.80
N LEU A 5 5.59 -10.38 -2.83
CA LEU A 5 4.51 -10.07 -1.88
C LEU A 5 4.84 -10.54 -0.45
N ARG A 6 5.67 -11.58 -0.28
CA ARG A 6 6.23 -11.93 1.04
C ARG A 6 7.10 -10.83 1.61
N ALA A 7 7.97 -10.21 0.79
CA ALA A 7 8.78 -9.09 1.25
C ALA A 7 7.92 -7.87 1.63
N VAL A 8 6.85 -7.61 0.89
CA VAL A 8 5.88 -6.56 1.24
C VAL A 8 5.20 -6.87 2.58
N ALA A 9 4.70 -8.09 2.78
CA ALA A 9 4.06 -8.49 4.02
C ALA A 9 5.02 -8.40 5.24
N ALA A 10 6.28 -8.81 5.06
CA ALA A 10 7.30 -8.76 6.10
C ALA A 10 7.76 -7.34 6.45
N ALA A 11 7.53 -6.37 5.56
CA ALA A 11 7.88 -4.97 5.80
C ALA A 11 6.82 -4.21 6.61
N ILE A 12 5.63 -4.79 6.81
CA ILE A 12 4.58 -4.22 7.64
C ILE A 12 4.95 -4.47 9.12
N PRO A 13 4.87 -3.46 10.01
CA PRO A 13 5.14 -3.66 11.43
C PRO A 13 4.32 -4.81 12.01
N GLU A 14 4.95 -5.68 12.80
CA GLU A 14 4.31 -6.89 13.33
C GLU A 14 3.10 -6.55 14.20
N ASP A 15 3.21 -5.48 14.98
CA ASP A 15 2.20 -4.95 15.90
C ASP A 15 1.13 -4.08 15.23
N ALA A 16 1.19 -3.84 13.92
CA ALA A 16 0.12 -3.15 13.20
C ALA A 16 -1.11 -4.07 13.10
N GLY A 17 -2.18 -3.69 13.81
CA GLY A 17 -3.45 -4.41 13.86
C GLY A 17 -4.37 -4.09 12.69
N SER A 18 -4.13 -3.00 11.96
CA SER A 18 -4.94 -2.61 10.80
C SER A 18 -4.15 -2.08 9.60
N VAL A 19 -4.50 -2.59 8.41
CA VAL A 19 -3.79 -2.30 7.16
C VAL A 19 -4.77 -2.04 6.02
N ALA A 20 -4.43 -1.12 5.11
CA ALA A 20 -5.08 -1.01 3.81
C ALA A 20 -4.16 -1.52 2.68
N ASP A 21 -4.67 -2.40 1.83
CA ASP A 21 -4.00 -2.88 0.59
C ASP A 21 -4.63 -2.15 -0.61
N VAL A 22 -3.94 -1.12 -1.11
CA VAL A 22 -4.42 -0.25 -2.19
C VAL A 22 -3.92 -0.76 -3.53
N GLY A 23 -4.85 -1.05 -4.44
CA GLY A 23 -4.54 -1.75 -5.69
C GLY A 23 -4.31 -3.24 -5.44
N ALA A 24 -5.17 -3.86 -4.63
CA ALA A 24 -4.99 -5.21 -4.08
C ALA A 24 -5.01 -6.33 -5.14
N GLY A 25 -5.38 -6.06 -6.39
CA GLY A 25 -5.46 -7.04 -7.46
C GLY A 25 -6.49 -8.12 -7.17
N ASP A 26 -6.04 -9.36 -7.00
CA ASP A 26 -6.88 -10.50 -6.63
C ASP A 26 -7.04 -10.66 -5.11
N GLY A 27 -6.43 -9.78 -4.30
CA GLY A 27 -6.48 -9.80 -2.84
C GLY A 27 -5.54 -10.81 -2.18
N GLN A 28 -4.56 -11.39 -2.89
CA GLN A 28 -3.65 -12.38 -2.31
C GLN A 28 -2.90 -11.86 -1.06
N LEU A 29 -2.40 -10.62 -1.08
CA LEU A 29 -1.74 -10.01 0.08
C LEU A 29 -2.77 -9.72 1.18
N ALA A 30 -3.86 -9.05 0.85
CA ALA A 30 -4.92 -8.74 1.79
C ALA A 30 -5.47 -9.98 2.54
N ARG A 31 -5.71 -11.11 1.85
CA ARG A 31 -6.12 -12.37 2.48
C ARG A 31 -5.06 -12.93 3.42
N HIS A 32 -3.78 -12.86 3.04
CA HIS A 32 -2.68 -13.31 3.89
C HIS A 32 -2.59 -12.49 5.18
N LEU A 33 -2.71 -11.16 5.08
CA LEU A 33 -2.71 -10.27 6.24
C LEU A 33 -3.94 -10.48 7.13
N SER A 34 -5.11 -10.66 6.54
CA SER A 34 -6.34 -10.96 7.27
C SER A 34 -6.26 -12.28 8.05
N ALA A 35 -5.67 -13.32 7.45
CA ALA A 35 -5.44 -14.60 8.12
C ALA A 35 -4.49 -14.52 9.32
N SER A 36 -3.68 -13.46 9.43
CA SER A 36 -2.83 -13.20 10.60
C SER A 36 -3.55 -12.48 11.75
N GLY A 37 -4.88 -12.28 11.65
CA GLY A 37 -5.68 -11.61 12.66
C GLY A 37 -5.75 -10.09 12.51
N ARG A 38 -5.17 -9.53 11.45
CA ARG A 38 -5.23 -8.08 11.16
C ARG A 38 -6.55 -7.71 10.51
N ARG A 39 -7.06 -6.52 10.83
CA ARG A 39 -8.15 -5.91 10.07
C ARG A 39 -7.59 -5.37 8.75
N VAL A 40 -8.18 -5.76 7.63
CA VAL A 40 -7.69 -5.38 6.30
C VAL A 40 -8.79 -4.72 5.47
N VAL A 41 -8.50 -3.52 4.97
CA VAL A 41 -9.27 -2.90 3.89
C VAL A 41 -8.52 -3.19 2.58
N ALA A 42 -9.18 -3.79 1.60
CA ALA A 42 -8.61 -4.00 0.28
C ALA A 42 -9.32 -3.11 -0.72
N SER A 43 -8.59 -2.37 -1.56
CA SER A 43 -9.21 -1.48 -2.53
C SER A 43 -8.71 -1.64 -3.94
N GLU A 44 -9.60 -1.33 -4.87
CA GLU A 44 -9.32 -1.25 -6.29
C GLU A 44 -9.95 0.00 -6.89
N ARG A 45 -9.29 0.57 -7.91
CA ARG A 45 -9.75 1.82 -8.53
C ARG A 45 -10.79 1.59 -9.62
N LEU A 46 -10.66 0.48 -10.34
CA LEU A 46 -11.45 0.20 -11.53
C LEU A 46 -12.52 -0.86 -11.22
N PRO A 47 -13.75 -0.72 -11.74
CA PRO A 47 -14.83 -1.68 -11.48
C PRO A 47 -14.49 -3.13 -11.82
N GLY A 48 -13.76 -3.38 -12.92
CA GLY A 48 -13.36 -4.73 -13.33
C GLY A 48 -12.42 -5.43 -12.34
N PRO A 49 -11.24 -4.86 -12.03
CA PRO A 49 -10.38 -5.33 -10.93
C PRO A 49 -11.11 -5.46 -9.59
N PHE A 50 -11.94 -4.49 -9.23
CA PHE A 50 -12.72 -4.53 -7.99
C PHE A 50 -13.68 -5.73 -7.92
N GLN A 51 -14.38 -6.06 -9.02
CA GLN A 51 -15.23 -7.25 -9.07
C GLN A 51 -14.42 -8.52 -8.81
N ARG A 52 -13.25 -8.66 -9.45
CA ARG A 52 -12.35 -9.81 -9.23
C ARG A 52 -11.85 -9.90 -7.79
N LEU A 53 -11.49 -8.76 -7.19
CA LEU A 53 -11.08 -8.67 -5.79
C LEU A 53 -12.18 -9.21 -4.87
N ARG A 54 -13.41 -8.73 -5.06
CA ARG A 54 -14.58 -9.11 -4.27
C ARG A 54 -14.95 -10.58 -4.43
N GLU A 55 -14.88 -11.11 -5.65
CA GLU A 55 -15.15 -12.53 -5.94
C GLU A 55 -14.09 -13.45 -5.33
N SER A 56 -12.82 -13.06 -5.39
CA SER A 56 -11.71 -13.86 -4.87
C SER A 56 -11.56 -13.75 -3.35
N SER A 57 -12.07 -12.67 -2.75
CA SER A 57 -11.91 -12.36 -1.33
C SER A 57 -13.20 -11.86 -0.67
N PRO A 58 -14.30 -12.65 -0.72
CA PRO A 58 -15.62 -12.18 -0.29
C PRO A 58 -15.71 -11.85 1.21
N SER A 59 -14.79 -12.35 2.03
CA SER A 59 -14.71 -12.08 3.47
C SER A 59 -13.94 -10.81 3.83
N LEU A 60 -13.28 -10.14 2.88
CA LEU A 60 -12.53 -8.90 3.11
C LEU A 60 -13.42 -7.67 2.94
N ASP A 61 -13.09 -6.60 3.65
CA ASP A 61 -13.65 -5.25 3.40
C ASP A 61 -13.08 -4.71 2.09
N CYS A 62 -13.76 -5.03 0.98
CA CYS A 62 -13.39 -4.62 -0.37
C CYS A 62 -14.05 -3.29 -0.72
N ARG A 63 -13.26 -2.29 -1.13
CA ARG A 63 -13.76 -0.95 -1.49
C ARG A 63 -13.37 -0.56 -2.92
N LEU A 64 -14.31 0.06 -3.64
CA LEU A 64 -14.06 0.67 -4.95
C LEU A 64 -13.75 2.15 -4.75
N GLY A 65 -12.58 2.61 -5.18
CA GLY A 65 -12.23 4.03 -5.13
C GLY A 65 -10.76 4.29 -5.43
N ASP A 66 -10.41 5.57 -5.53
CA ASP A 66 -9.08 5.98 -6.01
C ASP A 66 -8.10 6.21 -4.85
N GLY A 67 -7.02 5.42 -4.83
CA GLY A 67 -5.96 5.57 -3.83
C GLY A 67 -6.48 5.50 -2.40
N LEU A 68 -6.16 6.53 -1.60
CA LEU A 68 -6.54 6.63 -0.19
C LEU A 68 -7.94 7.22 0.04
N SER A 69 -8.65 7.64 -1.01
CA SER A 69 -10.00 8.24 -0.86
C SER A 69 -11.03 7.30 -0.24
N VAL A 70 -10.76 5.99 -0.25
CA VAL A 70 -11.61 4.96 0.36
C VAL A 70 -11.47 4.86 1.87
N LEU A 71 -10.49 5.57 2.47
CA LEU A 71 -10.17 5.48 3.88
C LEU A 71 -10.63 6.74 4.63
N ARG A 72 -10.89 6.57 5.92
CA ARG A 72 -11.07 7.66 6.88
C ARG A 72 -9.76 7.94 7.64
N PRO A 73 -9.55 9.17 8.14
CA PRO A 73 -8.42 9.45 9.03
C PRO A 73 -8.41 8.51 10.23
N ALA A 74 -7.21 8.04 10.61
CA ALA A 74 -6.99 7.05 11.66
C ALA A 74 -7.78 5.74 11.48
N GLU A 75 -8.32 5.46 10.27
CA GLU A 75 -9.01 4.21 10.03
C GLU A 75 -8.01 3.07 10.10
N VAL A 76 -6.90 3.11 9.37
CA VAL A 76 -5.86 2.06 9.40
C VAL A 76 -4.54 2.64 9.90
N GLU A 77 -3.69 1.78 10.47
CA GLU A 77 -2.35 2.18 10.90
C GLU A 77 -1.37 2.24 9.72
N CYS A 78 -1.47 1.29 8.80
CA CYS A 78 -0.54 1.17 7.68
C CYS A 78 -1.25 1.09 6.34
N VAL A 79 -0.62 1.64 5.30
CA VAL A 79 -1.05 1.49 3.91
C VAL A 79 0.01 0.73 3.13
N VAL A 80 -0.43 -0.20 2.29
CA VAL A 80 0.38 -0.85 1.28
C VAL A 80 -0.04 -0.36 -0.11
N MET A 81 0.94 0.03 -0.93
CA MET A 81 0.75 0.25 -2.37
C MET A 81 1.83 -0.54 -3.11
N ALA A 82 1.48 -1.76 -3.51
CA ALA A 82 2.40 -2.69 -4.14
C ALA A 82 2.04 -2.95 -5.59
N GLY A 83 3.06 -3.11 -6.44
CA GLY A 83 2.84 -3.42 -7.84
C GLY A 83 2.45 -2.22 -8.71
N MET A 84 2.43 -1.00 -8.17
CA MET A 84 2.11 0.23 -8.90
C MET A 84 3.37 0.89 -9.50
N GLY A 85 3.21 1.79 -10.47
CA GLY A 85 4.30 2.65 -10.94
C GLY A 85 4.64 3.72 -9.90
N GLY A 86 5.92 4.11 -9.78
CA GLY A 86 6.38 5.11 -8.82
C GLY A 86 5.65 6.45 -8.96
N CYS A 87 5.47 6.93 -10.18
CA CYS A 87 4.69 8.15 -10.46
C CYS A 87 3.22 8.02 -10.04
N THR A 88 2.61 6.84 -10.18
CA THR A 88 1.24 6.59 -9.73
C THR A 88 1.14 6.63 -8.22
N ILE A 89 2.09 6.02 -7.51
CA ILE A 89 2.16 6.07 -6.04
C ILE A 89 2.30 7.53 -5.58
N ALA A 90 3.23 8.28 -6.17
CA ALA A 90 3.42 9.70 -5.85
C ALA A 90 2.16 10.53 -6.14
N GLY A 91 1.46 10.24 -7.25
CA GLY A 91 0.20 10.88 -7.60
C GLY A 91 -0.90 10.64 -6.57
N VAL A 92 -1.08 9.38 -6.13
CA VAL A 92 -2.04 9.01 -5.08
C VAL A 92 -1.74 9.76 -3.78
N LEU A 93 -0.47 9.77 -3.36
CA LEU A 93 -0.09 10.46 -2.12
C LEU A 93 -0.25 11.98 -2.22
N ARG A 94 0.12 12.58 -3.36
CA ARG A 94 -0.08 14.01 -3.61
C ARG A 94 -1.57 14.40 -3.56
N ALA A 95 -2.43 13.64 -4.22
CA ALA A 95 -3.88 13.88 -4.19
C ALA A 95 -4.44 13.74 -2.77
N SER A 96 -3.97 12.74 -2.03
CA SER A 96 -4.43 12.49 -0.65
C SER A 96 -3.97 13.57 0.32
N LEU A 97 -2.72 14.04 0.20
CA LEU A 97 -2.20 15.18 0.97
C LEU A 97 -2.97 16.46 0.67
N ALA A 98 -3.42 16.67 -0.57
CA ALA A 98 -4.24 17.83 -0.93
C ALA A 98 -5.68 17.74 -0.42
N ALA A 99 -6.31 16.57 -0.52
CA ALA A 99 -7.72 16.40 -0.19
C ALA A 99 -7.97 16.11 1.30
N SER A 100 -7.08 15.38 1.96
CA SER A 100 -7.20 15.00 3.36
C SER A 100 -5.81 14.80 4.00
N PRO A 101 -5.06 15.89 4.28
CA PRO A 101 -3.74 15.79 4.88
C PRO A 101 -3.74 14.98 6.19
N GLY A 102 -4.79 15.15 7.00
CA GLY A 102 -4.97 14.42 8.27
C GLY A 102 -5.17 12.92 8.11
N LEU A 103 -5.60 12.43 6.94
CA LEU A 103 -5.60 10.99 6.64
C LEU A 103 -4.17 10.48 6.54
N VAL A 104 -3.34 11.16 5.75
CA VAL A 104 -1.96 10.72 5.49
C VAL A 104 -1.11 10.85 6.74
N SER A 105 -1.21 11.94 7.51
CA SER A 105 -0.42 12.13 8.74
C SER A 105 -0.83 11.22 9.89
N ALA A 106 -2.07 10.70 9.88
CA ALA A 106 -2.53 9.71 10.87
C ALA A 106 -1.96 8.30 10.63
N LEU A 107 -1.36 8.03 9.47
CA LEU A 107 -0.75 6.72 9.18
C LEU A 107 0.57 6.57 9.94
N ARG A 108 0.77 5.41 10.55
CA ARG A 108 2.04 5.04 11.18
C ARG A 108 3.14 4.86 10.13
N CYS A 109 2.84 4.17 9.03
CA CYS A 109 3.76 4.02 7.91
C CYS A 109 3.05 3.64 6.60
N LEU A 110 3.76 3.81 5.50
CA LEU A 110 3.41 3.27 4.20
C LEU A 110 4.47 2.27 3.74
N VAL A 111 4.01 1.15 3.20
CA VAL A 111 4.83 0.14 2.55
C VAL A 111 4.59 0.23 1.05
N LEU A 112 5.61 0.67 0.32
CA LEU A 112 5.53 1.00 -1.10
C LEU A 112 6.39 0.04 -1.90
N GLN A 113 5.83 -0.59 -2.92
CA GLN A 113 6.57 -1.45 -3.83
C GLN A 113 6.35 -0.96 -5.27
N PRO A 114 7.13 0.03 -5.74
CA PRO A 114 7.07 0.50 -7.12
C PRO A 114 7.62 -0.56 -8.10
N GLN A 115 6.93 -0.82 -9.22
CA GLN A 115 7.48 -1.66 -10.30
C GLN A 115 8.37 -0.91 -11.28
N GLN A 116 8.21 0.41 -11.34
CA GLN A 116 8.92 1.32 -12.25
C GLN A 116 9.10 2.68 -11.55
N SER A 117 10.00 3.53 -12.04
CA SER A 117 10.19 4.89 -11.52
C SER A 117 10.46 4.96 -10.01
N ALA A 118 11.22 3.99 -9.46
CA ALA A 118 11.54 3.97 -8.04
C ALA A 118 12.37 5.19 -7.61
N GLY A 119 13.33 5.62 -8.44
CA GLY A 119 14.14 6.83 -8.18
C GLY A 119 13.28 8.09 -8.10
N GLU A 120 12.40 8.31 -9.07
CA GLU A 120 11.48 9.45 -9.11
C GLU A 120 10.53 9.46 -7.89
N LEU A 121 10.01 8.28 -7.50
CA LEU A 121 9.23 8.15 -6.27
C LEU A 121 10.06 8.53 -5.05
N VAL A 122 11.32 8.10 -4.99
CA VAL A 122 12.19 8.39 -3.85
C VAL A 122 12.49 9.88 -3.73
N GLU A 123 12.81 10.54 -4.83
CA GLU A 123 13.03 11.99 -4.88
C GLU A 123 11.78 12.75 -4.43
N TRP A 124 10.61 12.35 -4.93
CA TRP A 124 9.34 12.98 -4.55
C TRP A 124 9.02 12.80 -3.07
N LEU A 125 9.18 11.58 -2.52
CA LEU A 125 8.94 11.30 -1.11
C LEU A 125 9.82 12.16 -0.20
N ARG A 126 11.12 12.30 -0.54
CA ARG A 126 12.04 13.17 0.19
C ARG A 126 11.60 14.63 0.13
N ALA A 127 11.26 15.13 -1.05
CA ALA A 127 10.80 16.51 -1.23
C ALA A 127 9.48 16.79 -0.49
N ALA A 128 8.60 15.79 -0.38
CA ALA A 128 7.33 15.88 0.33
C ALA A 128 7.45 15.63 1.85
N GLY A 129 8.66 15.46 2.39
CA GLY A 129 8.90 15.33 3.83
C GLY A 129 8.65 13.94 4.43
N PHE A 130 8.49 12.90 3.60
CA PHE A 130 8.38 11.53 4.10
C PHE A 130 9.73 11.05 4.66
N ARG A 131 9.70 10.43 5.83
CA ARG A 131 10.89 9.85 6.46
C ARG A 131 11.07 8.40 6.05
N TYR A 132 12.26 8.05 5.58
CA TYR A 132 12.62 6.66 5.28
C TYR A 132 12.87 5.88 6.56
N LEU A 133 12.18 4.75 6.70
CA LEU A 133 12.34 3.86 7.85
C LEU A 133 13.19 2.64 7.49
N ALA A 134 12.87 2.00 6.36
CA ALA A 134 13.57 0.81 5.91
C ALA A 134 13.39 0.60 4.40
N SER A 135 14.21 -0.29 3.85
CA SER A 135 14.05 -0.80 2.49
C SER A 135 14.42 -2.28 2.46
N ALA A 136 13.74 -3.06 1.63
CA ALA A 136 14.08 -4.45 1.36
C ALA A 136 14.13 -4.71 -0.14
N GLU A 137 15.01 -5.61 -0.56
CA GLU A 137 15.04 -6.12 -1.92
C GLU A 137 14.41 -7.52 -1.97
N ALA A 138 13.69 -7.78 -3.05
CA ALA A 138 13.10 -9.09 -3.32
C ALA A 138 13.31 -9.46 -4.78
N SER A 139 13.70 -10.69 -5.05
CA SER A 139 13.78 -11.22 -6.41
C SER A 139 12.61 -12.18 -6.66
N ASP A 140 11.87 -11.96 -7.75
CA ASP A 140 10.82 -12.88 -8.21
C ASP A 140 10.93 -13.04 -9.72
N ARG A 141 11.00 -14.29 -10.20
CA ARG A 141 11.09 -14.63 -11.64
C ARG A 141 12.19 -13.87 -12.41
N GLY A 142 13.37 -13.73 -11.80
CA GLY A 142 14.52 -13.07 -12.43
C GLY A 142 14.45 -11.54 -12.48
N ARG A 143 13.47 -10.93 -11.80
CA ARG A 143 13.37 -9.47 -11.63
C ARG A 143 13.58 -9.09 -10.17
N SER A 144 14.33 -8.02 -9.94
CA SER A 144 14.50 -7.43 -8.61
C SER A 144 13.46 -6.35 -8.36
N TYR A 145 12.94 -6.32 -7.15
CA TYR A 145 11.92 -5.40 -6.68
C TYR A 145 12.40 -4.76 -5.38
N THR A 146 12.17 -3.46 -5.24
CA THR A 146 12.42 -2.74 -3.99
C THR A 146 11.11 -2.51 -3.25
N VAL A 147 11.12 -2.80 -1.96
CA VAL A 147 10.08 -2.43 -1.00
C VAL A 147 10.63 -1.29 -0.16
N LEU A 148 9.88 -0.20 -0.06
CA LEU A 148 10.22 0.97 0.74
C LEU A 148 9.23 1.07 1.90
N VAL A 149 9.75 1.33 3.10
CA VAL A 149 8.93 1.66 4.27
C VAL A 149 9.20 3.11 4.62
N VAL A 150 8.15 3.92 4.58
CA VAL A 150 8.23 5.36 4.85
C VAL A 150 7.20 5.77 5.88
N GLN A 151 7.52 6.80 6.65
CA GLN A 151 6.61 7.47 7.55
C GLN A 151 6.14 8.78 6.93
N PRO A 152 4.84 9.11 7.00
CA PRO A 152 4.33 10.42 6.61
C PRO A 152 5.02 11.58 7.34
N PRO A 153 5.05 12.78 6.73
CA PRO A 153 5.34 14.00 7.48
C PRO A 153 4.30 14.21 8.59
N ALA A 154 4.74 14.80 9.70
CA ALA A 154 3.89 15.17 10.83
C ALA A 154 2.91 16.30 10.47
#